data_AF-A0A661WVD5-F1
#
_entry.id   AF-A0A661WVD5-F1
#
_cell.length_a   1.000
_cell.length_b   1.000
_cell.length_c   1.000
_cell.angle_alpha   90.00
_cell.angle_beta   90.00
_cell.angle_gamma   90.00
#
_symmetry.space_group_name_H-M   'P 1'
#
loop_
_entity.id
_entity.type
_entity.pdbx_description
1 polymer ?
#
loop_
_entity_poly.entity_id
_entity_poly.type
_entity_poly.pdbx_seq_one_letter_code
_entity_poly.pdbx_strand_id
1 'polypeptide(L)'
;MIGNNQLESIRNTQFALKIFYKRPDIKCIFPKKITDLNVSGLLCVTDMKRPPSFNYLRIVANESAHASFFNYIQPKLHLQKVWNAIYSTPIIYVTNHWAVPQYKSKYGVPELWNLKKGAYEFGWNVYCFNGKTIDMKLTKKLQTNRLKNSDFLNELANWSYWNQGKNYKKNIKVVKTDSKLGIINAVRIENPMKKLVGIQQHVSVKSNTVYRLSGTVRSTATNKNDIIFGGRIGFYLPGQKEKQIVWMSEYNHWWKKELIFTNQVTDTATVYIHMGYGGVASTGEFTNISLERLGN
;
A
#
# COMPACT_ATOMS: atom_id res chain seq x y z
N MET A 1 -26.91 -12.50 23.02
CA MET A 1 -26.98 -11.02 22.89
C MET A 1 -25.57 -10.47 22.81
N ILE A 2 -25.25 -9.72 21.77
CA ILE A 2 -23.97 -8.98 21.68
C ILE A 2 -24.11 -7.79 22.63
N GLY A 3 -23.35 -7.75 23.73
CA GLY A 3 -23.43 -6.65 24.69
C GLY A 3 -23.10 -5.30 24.05
N ASN A 4 -23.69 -4.20 24.54
CA ASN A 4 -23.50 -2.84 24.00
C ASN A 4 -22.03 -2.47 23.76
N ASN A 5 -21.13 -2.92 24.63
CA ASN A 5 -19.69 -2.71 24.53
C ASN A 5 -19.06 -3.33 23.26
N GLN A 6 -19.56 -4.49 22.83
CA GLN A 6 -19.04 -5.18 21.65
C GLN A 6 -19.51 -4.50 20.36
N LEU A 7 -20.73 -3.96 20.33
CA LEU A 7 -21.24 -3.16 19.21
C LEU A 7 -20.47 -1.84 19.07
N GLU A 8 -20.18 -1.17 20.18
CA GLU A 8 -19.39 0.07 20.18
C GLU A 8 -17.97 -0.17 19.66
N SER A 9 -17.28 -1.23 20.11
CA SER A 9 -15.95 -1.58 19.59
C SER A 9 -15.95 -1.87 18.08
N ILE A 10 -16.99 -2.55 17.56
CA ILE A 10 -17.12 -2.81 16.12
C ILE A 10 -17.26 -1.50 15.35
N ARG A 11 -18.11 -0.57 15.82
CA ARG A 11 -18.29 0.73 15.19
C ARG A 11 -17.01 1.56 15.20
N ASN A 12 -16.27 1.56 16.30
CA ASN A 12 -15.01 2.30 16.41
C ASN A 12 -13.89 1.69 15.55
N THR A 13 -13.87 0.36 15.44
CA THR A 13 -13.02 -0.36 14.47
C THR A 13 -13.33 0.04 13.03
N GLN A 14 -14.62 0.06 12.68
CA GLN A 14 -15.09 0.50 11.38
C GLN A 14 -14.75 1.95 11.07
N PHE A 15 -14.86 2.83 12.05
CA PHE A 15 -14.53 4.24 11.92
C PHE A 15 -13.03 4.43 11.68
N ALA A 16 -12.18 3.82 12.50
CA ALA A 16 -10.73 4.01 12.41
C ALA A 16 -10.09 3.29 11.22
N LEU A 17 -10.66 2.18 10.74
CA LEU A 17 -10.22 1.46 9.54
C LEU A 17 -11.05 1.81 8.31
N LYS A 18 -11.79 2.92 8.32
CA LYS A 18 -12.70 3.30 7.23
C LYS A 18 -12.00 3.29 5.85
N ILE A 19 -10.71 3.59 5.81
CA ILE A 19 -9.87 3.54 4.59
C ILE A 19 -9.74 2.12 4.00
N PHE A 20 -9.89 1.09 4.81
CA PHE A 20 -9.78 -0.32 4.42
C PHE A 20 -11.15 -0.96 4.12
N TYR A 21 -12.26 -0.46 4.71
CA TYR A 21 -13.60 -1.04 4.52
C TYR A 21 -14.18 -0.92 3.10
N LYS A 22 -13.58 -0.12 2.22
CA LYS A 22 -13.96 -0.01 0.79
C LYS A 22 -12.95 -0.66 -0.16
N ARG A 23 -11.99 -1.42 0.38
CA ARG A 23 -10.98 -2.15 -0.40
C ARG A 23 -11.46 -3.59 -0.61
N PRO A 24 -12.05 -3.94 -1.78
CA PRO A 24 -12.54 -5.31 -2.03
C PRO A 24 -11.42 -6.37 -2.07
N ASP A 25 -10.17 -5.92 -2.12
CA ASP A 25 -8.97 -6.73 -2.04
C ASP A 25 -8.51 -7.02 -0.60
N ILE A 26 -9.00 -6.26 0.39
CA ILE A 26 -8.86 -6.61 1.81
C ILE A 26 -9.99 -7.56 2.15
N LYS A 27 -9.65 -8.85 2.24
CA LYS A 27 -10.60 -9.93 2.50
C LYS A 27 -11.08 -9.93 3.93
N CYS A 28 -10.21 -9.52 4.85
CA CYS A 28 -10.51 -9.55 6.27
C CYS A 28 -9.93 -8.34 7.01
N ILE A 29 -10.69 -7.87 7.98
CA ILE A 29 -10.29 -6.86 8.96
C ILE A 29 -10.56 -7.48 10.32
N PHE A 30 -9.51 -7.73 11.11
CA PHE A 30 -9.62 -8.41 12.41
C PHE A 30 -10.48 -9.69 12.39
N PRO A 31 -9.97 -10.80 11.83
CA PRO A 31 -10.68 -12.07 11.74
C PRO A 31 -11.06 -12.53 13.14
N LYS A 32 -12.29 -13.04 13.29
CA LYS A 32 -12.75 -13.63 14.55
C LYS A 32 -12.52 -15.13 14.56
N LYS A 33 -12.44 -15.75 13.38
CA LYS A 33 -12.24 -17.19 13.22
C LYS A 33 -11.27 -17.43 12.07
N ILE A 34 -10.54 -18.54 12.12
CA ILE A 34 -9.60 -18.92 11.05
C ILE A 34 -10.31 -19.17 9.71
N THR A 35 -11.58 -19.56 9.75
CA THR A 35 -12.44 -19.74 8.57
C THR A 35 -12.64 -18.46 7.77
N ASP A 36 -12.46 -17.28 8.38
CA ASP A 36 -12.53 -15.98 7.71
C ASP A 36 -11.36 -15.77 6.73
N LEU A 37 -10.38 -16.68 6.73
CA LEU A 37 -9.13 -16.64 5.97
C LEU A 37 -8.99 -17.86 5.04
N ASN A 38 -10.11 -18.41 4.57
CA ASN A 38 -10.19 -19.56 3.66
C ASN A 38 -9.94 -19.23 2.17
N VAL A 39 -9.80 -17.95 1.83
CA VAL A 39 -9.47 -17.48 0.49
C VAL A 39 -8.38 -16.44 0.63
N SER A 40 -7.29 -16.64 -0.11
CA SER A 40 -6.11 -15.80 -0.06
C SER A 40 -6.43 -14.33 -0.31
N GLY A 41 -5.69 -13.45 0.36
CA GLY A 41 -5.89 -12.03 0.21
C GLY A 41 -5.11 -11.20 1.20
N LEU A 42 -5.61 -9.99 1.42
CA LEU A 42 -5.05 -9.07 2.39
C LEU A 42 -5.87 -9.08 3.67
N LEU A 43 -5.15 -9.11 4.79
CA LEU A 43 -5.65 -9.00 6.14
C LEU A 43 -5.11 -7.71 6.75
N CYS A 44 -5.99 -6.82 7.19
CA CYS A 44 -5.59 -5.64 7.96
C CYS A 44 -5.86 -5.86 9.45
N VAL A 45 -4.83 -5.67 10.28
CA VAL A 45 -4.94 -5.64 11.74
C VAL A 45 -4.22 -4.41 12.28
N THR A 46 -4.76 -3.85 13.35
CA THR A 46 -4.07 -2.82 14.13
C THR A 46 -3.10 -3.51 15.07
N ASP A 47 -1.85 -3.09 15.04
CA ASP A 47 -0.78 -3.59 15.91
C ASP A 47 -0.48 -2.51 16.94
N MET A 48 -0.70 -2.86 18.20
CA MET A 48 -0.39 -2.03 19.35
C MET A 48 0.66 -2.76 20.18
N LYS A 49 1.92 -2.32 20.07
CA LYS A 49 3.07 -2.97 20.72
C LYS A 49 3.02 -3.01 22.25
N ARG A 50 2.09 -2.30 22.89
CA ARG A 50 1.88 -2.34 24.33
C ARG A 50 0.39 -2.59 24.57
N PRO A 51 -0.01 -3.52 25.45
CA PRO A 51 -1.34 -3.51 26.04
C PRO A 51 -1.37 -2.31 26.98
N PRO A 52 -2.10 -1.23 26.67
CA PRO A 52 -1.98 -0.07 27.52
C PRO A 52 -3.05 -0.17 28.58
N SER A 53 -2.76 0.43 29.71
CA SER A 53 -3.70 0.75 30.78
C SER A 53 -4.72 1.82 30.29
N PHE A 54 -5.42 1.55 29.18
CA PHE A 54 -6.46 2.43 28.64
C PHE A 54 -7.72 1.67 28.21
N ASN A 55 -8.81 2.41 28.05
CA ASN A 55 -10.13 1.87 27.73
C ASN A 55 -10.25 1.45 26.25
N TYR A 56 -10.40 0.15 26.01
CA TYR A 56 -10.49 -0.50 24.68
C TYR A 56 -11.76 -0.17 23.88
N LEU A 57 -12.76 0.51 24.48
CA LEU A 57 -14.05 0.70 23.83
C LEU A 57 -13.99 1.54 22.54
N ARG A 58 -12.98 2.42 22.40
CA ARG A 58 -12.85 3.35 21.27
C ARG A 58 -11.69 3.12 20.32
N ILE A 59 -10.91 2.06 20.54
CA ILE A 59 -9.82 1.68 19.65
C ILE A 59 -10.27 0.58 18.70
N VAL A 60 -9.51 0.51 17.62
CA VAL A 60 -9.70 -0.25 16.39
C VAL A 60 -9.74 -1.78 16.57
N ALA A 61 -9.65 -2.28 17.80
CA ALA A 61 -9.86 -3.67 18.13
C ALA A 61 -10.28 -3.78 19.58
N ASN A 62 -11.41 -4.44 19.82
CA ASN A 62 -11.74 -4.97 21.14
C ASN A 62 -10.61 -5.94 21.57
N GLU A 63 -10.21 -5.90 22.83
CA GLU A 63 -9.21 -6.79 23.45
C GLU A 63 -9.42 -8.27 23.08
N SER A 64 -10.68 -8.72 23.04
CA SER A 64 -11.05 -10.07 22.61
C SER A 64 -10.69 -10.37 21.15
N ALA A 65 -10.86 -9.43 20.22
CA ALA A 65 -10.49 -9.61 18.81
C ALA A 65 -8.97 -9.59 18.63
N HIS A 66 -8.27 -8.73 19.38
CA HIS A 66 -6.81 -8.70 19.42
C HIS A 66 -6.24 -10.01 19.97
N ALA A 67 -6.70 -10.46 21.14
CA ALA A 67 -6.32 -11.74 21.74
C ALA A 67 -6.66 -12.92 20.81
N SER A 68 -7.86 -12.93 20.23
CA SER A 68 -8.28 -13.95 19.25
C SER A 68 -7.29 -14.02 18.08
N PHE A 69 -6.91 -12.86 17.53
CA PHE A 69 -5.97 -12.81 16.41
C PHE A 69 -4.56 -13.24 16.81
N PHE A 70 -3.92 -12.53 17.75
CA PHE A 70 -2.50 -12.72 18.09
C PHE A 70 -2.23 -14.05 18.82
N ASN A 71 -3.14 -14.51 19.68
CA ASN A 71 -2.91 -15.72 20.48
C ASN A 71 -3.38 -17.00 19.76
N TYR A 72 -4.40 -16.91 18.89
CA TYR A 72 -5.04 -18.11 18.33
C TYR A 72 -5.00 -18.23 16.81
N ILE A 73 -5.07 -17.12 16.07
CA ILE A 73 -5.14 -17.13 14.59
C ILE A 73 -3.75 -16.98 13.97
N GLN A 74 -3.01 -15.93 14.34
CA GLN A 74 -1.69 -15.62 13.79
C GLN A 74 -0.69 -16.79 13.91
N PRO A 75 -0.59 -17.51 15.05
CA PRO A 75 0.36 -18.63 15.17
C PRO A 75 0.04 -19.80 14.24
N LYS A 76 -1.21 -19.91 13.76
CA LYS A 76 -1.69 -21.01 12.91
C LYS A 76 -1.66 -20.66 11.42
N LEU A 77 -1.19 -19.47 11.06
CA LEU A 77 -1.21 -18.96 9.70
C LEU A 77 0.14 -18.43 9.27
N HIS A 78 0.48 -18.67 8.00
CA HIS A 78 1.59 -17.99 7.38
C HIS A 78 1.15 -16.59 6.94
N LEU A 79 1.35 -15.61 7.83
CA LEU A 79 1.10 -14.21 7.54
C LEU A 79 2.42 -13.54 7.12
N GLN A 80 2.49 -13.10 5.86
CA GLN A 80 3.59 -12.25 5.43
C GLN A 80 3.14 -10.79 5.55
N LYS A 81 3.83 -10.03 6.39
CA LYS A 81 3.60 -8.58 6.49
C LYS A 81 4.01 -7.92 5.18
N VAL A 82 3.08 -7.25 4.52
CA VAL A 82 3.30 -6.63 3.21
C VAL A 82 3.30 -5.10 3.27
N TRP A 83 2.66 -4.52 4.28
CA TRP A 83 2.68 -3.08 4.52
C TRP A 83 2.45 -2.75 6.00
N ASN A 84 2.97 -1.61 6.43
CA ASN A 84 2.58 -0.98 7.68
C ASN A 84 2.48 0.54 7.57
N ALA A 85 1.50 1.09 8.26
CA ALA A 85 1.51 2.49 8.68
C ALA A 85 1.61 2.54 10.20
N ILE A 86 2.56 3.31 10.70
CA ILE A 86 2.68 3.61 12.12
C ILE A 86 2.46 5.11 12.26
N TYR A 87 1.50 5.48 13.09
CA TYR A 87 1.28 6.87 13.49
C TYR A 87 1.73 7.02 14.93
N SER A 88 2.69 7.91 15.15
CA SER A 88 3.17 8.28 16.48
C SER A 88 2.72 9.71 16.77
N THR A 89 1.94 9.90 17.83
CA THR A 89 1.54 11.23 18.30
C THR A 89 1.95 11.43 19.75
N PRO A 90 2.54 12.58 20.11
CA PRO A 90 2.74 12.92 21.51
C PRO A 90 1.38 13.05 22.19
N ILE A 91 1.35 12.69 23.48
CA ILE A 91 0.18 12.82 24.32
C ILE A 91 0.50 13.78 25.42
N ILE A 92 -0.38 14.76 25.52
CA ILE A 92 -0.36 15.74 26.58
C ILE A 92 -1.64 15.43 27.37
N TYR A 93 -1.50 14.57 28.38
CA TYR A 93 -2.46 14.28 29.46
C TYR A 93 -3.64 13.33 29.16
N VAL A 94 -3.57 12.09 29.68
CA VAL A 94 -4.71 11.15 29.75
C VAL A 94 -4.71 10.45 31.10
N THR A 95 -5.88 10.34 31.72
CA THR A 95 -6.09 9.48 32.91
C THR A 95 -6.40 8.05 32.45
N ASN A 96 -6.17 7.04 33.29
CA ASN A 96 -6.37 5.63 32.94
C ASN A 96 -7.84 5.22 32.67
N HIS A 97 -8.80 6.15 32.58
CA HIS A 97 -10.24 5.82 32.57
C HIS A 97 -11.00 6.26 31.31
N TRP A 98 -10.53 7.26 30.55
CA TRP A 98 -11.30 7.80 29.42
C TRP A 98 -10.43 8.22 28.23
N ALA A 99 -10.99 8.09 27.02
CA ALA A 99 -10.34 8.25 25.72
C ALA A 99 -10.45 9.69 25.12
N VAL A 100 -10.58 10.69 25.98
CA VAL A 100 -10.50 12.12 25.66
C VAL A 100 -9.70 12.79 26.80
N PRO A 101 -9.02 13.94 26.57
CA PRO A 101 -8.42 14.70 27.66
C PRO A 101 -9.55 15.18 28.58
N GLN A 102 -9.88 14.35 29.56
CA GLN A 102 -10.80 14.66 30.63
C GLN A 102 -10.03 14.48 31.92
N TYR A 103 -9.78 15.60 32.58
CA TYR A 103 -9.24 15.62 33.91
C TYR A 103 -10.34 15.19 34.88
N LYS A 104 -10.02 14.26 35.78
CA LYS A 104 -10.78 14.16 37.02
C LYS A 104 -10.55 15.46 37.78
N SER A 105 -11.61 16.05 38.33
CA SER A 105 -11.46 17.17 39.24
C SER A 105 -11.78 16.70 40.66
N LYS A 106 -10.90 17.03 41.61
CA LYS A 106 -11.19 16.89 43.03
C LYS A 106 -11.27 18.31 43.59
N TYR A 107 -12.42 18.67 44.18
CA TYR A 107 -12.70 20.03 44.66
C TYR A 107 -12.63 21.12 43.57
N GLY A 108 -13.02 20.79 42.34
CA GLY A 108 -12.98 21.74 41.21
C GLY A 108 -11.59 21.97 40.62
N VAL A 109 -10.55 21.31 41.13
CA VAL A 109 -9.18 21.38 40.59
C VAL A 109 -8.88 20.11 39.79
N PRO A 110 -8.43 20.21 38.53
CA PRO A 110 -7.92 19.08 37.75
C PRO A 110 -6.84 18.32 38.52
N GLU A 111 -6.93 16.99 38.61
CA GLU A 111 -5.93 16.12 39.25
C GLU A 111 -4.65 16.02 38.39
N LEU A 112 -3.94 17.14 38.22
CA LEU A 112 -2.78 17.25 37.33
C LEU A 112 -1.66 16.25 37.69
N TRP A 113 -1.56 15.89 38.98
CA TRP A 113 -0.59 14.93 39.52
C TRP A 113 -0.80 13.48 39.07
N ASN A 114 -1.98 13.13 38.54
CA ASN A 114 -2.27 11.79 38.01
C ASN A 114 -2.00 11.68 36.50
N LEU A 115 -1.60 12.77 35.85
CA LEU A 115 -1.41 12.80 34.42
C LEU A 115 -0.03 12.25 34.02
N LYS A 116 0.01 11.35 33.05
CA LYS A 116 1.26 10.84 32.47
C LYS A 116 1.56 11.50 31.13
N LYS A 117 2.80 11.94 30.93
CA LYS A 117 3.33 12.34 29.61
C LYS A 117 3.74 11.09 28.83
N GLY A 118 3.48 11.05 27.52
CA GLY A 118 3.86 9.91 26.68
C GLY A 118 3.67 10.16 25.19
N ALA A 119 3.82 9.10 24.39
CA ALA A 119 3.48 9.08 22.97
C ALA A 119 2.59 7.86 22.68
N TYR A 120 1.55 8.06 21.87
CA TYR A 120 0.76 6.96 21.30
C TYR A 120 1.41 6.53 20.00
N GLU A 121 1.84 5.28 19.94
CA GLU A 121 2.10 4.59 18.68
C GLU A 121 0.94 3.64 18.41
N PHE A 122 0.16 3.95 17.38
CA PHE A 122 -0.80 3.01 16.83
C PHE A 122 -0.52 2.83 15.35
N GLY A 123 -0.62 1.60 14.88
CA GLY A 123 -0.32 1.31 13.50
C GLY A 123 -1.19 0.19 12.95
N TRP A 124 -1.25 0.13 11.63
CA TRP A 124 -1.92 -0.91 10.90
C TRP A 124 -0.87 -1.74 10.20
N ASN A 125 -0.92 -3.04 10.42
CA ASN A 125 -0.20 -4.01 9.63
C ASN A 125 -1.18 -4.62 8.63
N VAL A 126 -0.78 -4.60 7.37
CA VAL A 126 -1.45 -5.39 6.34
C VAL A 126 -0.58 -6.61 6.05
N TYR A 127 -1.18 -7.78 6.22
CA TYR A 127 -0.58 -9.07 5.92
C TYR A 127 -1.18 -9.61 4.63
N CYS A 128 -0.39 -10.23 3.78
CA CYS A 128 -0.92 -11.21 2.84
C CYS A 128 -0.95 -12.58 3.51
N PHE A 129 -2.02 -13.32 3.23
CA PHE A 129 -2.20 -14.68 3.70
C PHE A 129 -2.66 -15.57 2.55
N ASN A 130 -2.28 -16.83 2.62
CA ASN A 130 -2.68 -17.85 1.66
C ASN A 130 -3.88 -18.60 2.24
N GLY A 131 -4.96 -18.72 1.46
CA GLY A 131 -6.30 -19.18 1.88
C GLY A 131 -6.42 -20.66 2.25
N LYS A 132 -5.33 -21.31 2.62
CA LYS A 132 -5.32 -22.69 3.08
C LYS A 132 -4.33 -22.76 4.23
N THR A 133 -4.75 -23.30 5.37
CA THR A 133 -3.85 -23.73 6.44
C THR A 133 -2.85 -24.68 5.79
N ILE A 134 -1.61 -24.23 5.59
CA ILE A 134 -0.56 -25.05 4.98
C ILE A 134 0.67 -24.97 5.86
N ASP A 135 1.03 -26.17 6.34
CA ASP A 135 2.36 -26.73 6.53
C ASP A 135 3.55 -25.74 6.37
N MET A 136 4.31 -25.61 7.46
CA MET A 136 5.34 -24.60 7.70
C MET A 136 6.57 -24.67 6.75
N LYS A 137 6.61 -25.59 5.78
CA LYS A 137 7.81 -25.89 4.99
C LYS A 137 8.00 -25.08 3.70
N LEU A 138 7.10 -24.16 3.35
CA LEU A 138 7.04 -23.64 1.98
C LEU A 138 7.30 -22.14 1.86
N THR A 139 8.42 -21.60 2.35
CA THR A 139 8.76 -20.19 2.03
C THR A 139 10.24 -19.81 2.14
N LYS A 140 10.97 -19.95 1.03
CA LYS A 140 12.09 -19.04 0.68
C LYS A 140 12.30 -18.97 -0.84
N LYS A 141 11.21 -18.98 -1.62
CA LYS A 141 11.32 -18.73 -3.07
C LYS A 141 11.25 -17.22 -3.27
N LEU A 142 12.38 -16.63 -3.70
CA LEU A 142 12.48 -15.20 -4.02
C LEU A 142 11.24 -14.74 -4.77
N GLN A 143 10.62 -13.65 -4.30
CA GLN A 143 9.57 -12.94 -5.02
C GLN A 143 10.19 -12.41 -6.32
N THR A 144 10.03 -13.13 -7.42
CA THR A 144 10.58 -12.73 -8.71
C THR A 144 9.68 -11.70 -9.36
N ASN A 145 10.29 -10.60 -9.82
CA ASN A 145 9.61 -9.63 -10.66
C ASN A 145 9.09 -10.35 -11.92
N ARG A 146 7.80 -10.17 -12.20
CA ARG A 146 7.16 -10.76 -13.38
C ARG A 146 7.46 -10.00 -14.67
N LEU A 147 7.87 -8.74 -14.54
CA LEU A 147 8.30 -7.90 -15.64
C LEU A 147 9.75 -8.20 -15.99
N LYS A 148 10.07 -8.22 -17.28
CA LYS A 148 11.42 -8.36 -17.81
C LYS A 148 12.02 -6.99 -18.08
N ASN A 149 13.35 -6.88 -17.95
CA ASN A 149 14.13 -5.69 -18.30
C ASN A 149 13.53 -4.39 -17.73
N SER A 150 13.25 -4.39 -16.43
CA SER A 150 12.58 -3.27 -15.76
C SER A 150 13.53 -2.22 -15.18
N ASP A 151 14.82 -2.54 -15.20
CA ASP A 151 15.95 -1.64 -14.97
C ASP A 151 16.40 -0.94 -16.26
N PHE A 152 15.87 -1.35 -17.42
CA PHE A 152 16.19 -0.83 -18.75
C PHE A 152 17.68 -0.97 -19.12
N LEU A 153 18.38 -1.98 -18.57
CA LEU A 153 19.77 -2.27 -18.97
C LEU A 153 19.88 -2.66 -20.45
N ASN A 154 18.86 -3.37 -20.97
CA ASN A 154 18.80 -3.80 -22.35
C ASN A 154 17.81 -2.93 -23.16
N GLU A 155 17.94 -1.62 -22.99
CA GLU A 155 17.05 -0.61 -23.59
C GLU A 155 15.56 -0.93 -23.35
N LEU A 156 14.73 -0.96 -24.41
CA LEU A 156 13.31 -1.30 -24.37
C LEU A 156 13.03 -2.79 -24.64
N ALA A 157 14.01 -3.68 -24.53
CA ALA A 157 13.76 -5.12 -24.73
C ALA A 157 12.60 -5.62 -23.85
N ASN A 158 11.67 -6.39 -24.43
CA ASN A 158 10.41 -6.86 -23.83
C ASN A 158 9.35 -5.78 -23.53
N TRP A 159 9.61 -4.52 -23.84
CA TRP A 159 8.64 -3.44 -23.78
C TRP A 159 8.18 -3.06 -25.18
N SER A 160 6.90 -2.72 -25.31
CA SER A 160 6.31 -2.23 -26.55
C SER A 160 5.67 -0.87 -26.34
N TYR A 161 5.56 -0.07 -27.39
CA TYR A 161 4.92 1.24 -27.31
C TYR A 161 3.43 1.12 -26.97
N TRP A 162 2.96 1.91 -26.01
CA TRP A 162 1.58 1.92 -25.54
C TRP A 162 0.85 3.18 -25.99
N ASN A 163 -0.40 3.03 -26.43
CA ASN A 163 -1.29 4.12 -26.82
C ASN A 163 -0.61 5.12 -27.78
N GLN A 164 -0.51 6.41 -27.42
CA GLN A 164 0.11 7.44 -28.27
C GLN A 164 1.63 7.27 -28.38
N GLY A 165 2.26 6.46 -27.53
CA GLY A 165 3.66 6.06 -27.68
C GLY A 165 3.96 5.42 -29.04
N LYS A 166 2.96 4.78 -29.68
CA LYS A 166 3.11 4.21 -31.03
C LYS A 166 3.35 5.28 -32.09
N ASN A 167 2.78 6.47 -31.90
CA ASN A 167 2.86 7.62 -32.80
C ASN A 167 4.04 8.54 -32.44
N TYR A 168 4.41 8.60 -31.16
CA TYR A 168 5.46 9.47 -30.64
C TYR A 168 6.68 8.67 -30.15
N LYS A 169 7.16 7.70 -30.94
CA LYS A 169 8.30 6.83 -30.55
C LYS A 169 9.56 7.61 -30.19
N LYS A 170 9.85 8.69 -30.94
CA LYS A 170 11.02 9.56 -30.71
C LYS A 170 11.03 10.26 -29.35
N ASN A 171 9.87 10.33 -28.70
CA ASN A 171 9.69 10.93 -27.38
C ASN A 171 9.98 9.95 -26.23
N ILE A 172 10.25 8.68 -26.54
CA ILE A 172 10.54 7.62 -25.58
C ILE A 172 11.95 7.12 -25.84
N LYS A 173 12.84 7.31 -24.87
CA LYS A 173 14.24 6.89 -24.98
C LYS A 173 14.76 6.38 -23.65
N VAL A 174 15.67 5.42 -23.69
CA VAL A 174 16.40 5.00 -22.49
C VAL A 174 17.58 5.95 -22.29
N VAL A 175 17.73 6.44 -21.08
CA VAL A 175 18.80 7.37 -20.68
C VAL A 175 19.56 6.79 -19.50
N LYS A 176 20.85 7.10 -19.44
CA LYS A 176 21.67 6.90 -18.24
C LYS A 176 21.58 8.15 -17.39
N THR A 177 21.40 7.97 -16.08
CA THR A 177 21.25 9.09 -15.16
C THR A 177 21.83 8.78 -13.80
N ASP A 178 22.34 9.84 -13.15
CA ASP A 178 22.79 9.77 -11.77
C ASP A 178 21.62 9.60 -10.81
N SER A 179 21.87 8.78 -9.80
CA SER A 179 21.07 8.62 -8.60
C SER A 179 22.00 8.59 -7.38
N LYS A 180 21.46 8.71 -6.17
CA LYS A 180 22.24 8.55 -4.93
C LYS A 180 22.92 7.17 -4.80
N LEU A 181 22.49 6.19 -5.59
CA LEU A 181 22.99 4.82 -5.60
C LEU A 181 23.93 4.54 -6.80
N GLY A 182 24.31 5.58 -7.56
CA GLY A 182 25.12 5.47 -8.78
C GLY A 182 24.32 5.69 -10.07
N ILE A 183 24.96 5.39 -11.21
CA ILE A 183 24.36 5.52 -12.53
C ILE A 183 23.31 4.42 -12.72
N ILE A 184 22.10 4.82 -13.09
CA ILE A 184 20.98 3.93 -13.41
C ILE A 184 20.49 4.17 -14.83
N ASN A 185 19.85 3.16 -15.43
CA ASN A 185 19.11 3.33 -16.68
C ASN A 185 17.64 3.62 -16.34
N ALA A 186 17.06 4.53 -17.11
CA ALA A 186 15.67 4.91 -16.98
C ALA A 186 15.07 5.16 -18.36
N VAL A 187 13.79 4.88 -18.52
CA VAL A 187 13.06 5.32 -19.71
C VAL A 187 12.56 6.74 -19.50
N ARG A 188 13.06 7.67 -20.30
CA ARG A 188 12.59 9.05 -20.39
C ARG A 188 11.44 9.12 -21.39
N ILE A 189 10.35 9.75 -20.97
CA ILE A 189 9.17 10.00 -21.79
C ILE A 189 8.93 11.51 -21.81
N GLU A 190 9.22 12.14 -22.95
CA GLU A 190 9.02 13.58 -23.19
C GLU A 190 7.63 13.84 -23.75
N ASN A 191 6.73 14.46 -23.00
CA ASN A 191 5.34 14.61 -23.43
C ASN A 191 4.87 16.08 -23.42
N PRO A 192 5.37 16.93 -24.33
CA PRO A 192 4.87 18.30 -24.48
C PRO A 192 3.41 18.33 -24.98
N MET A 193 2.94 17.26 -25.60
CA MET A 193 1.65 17.18 -26.29
C MET A 193 0.45 16.95 -25.37
N LYS A 194 0.66 16.74 -24.05
CA LYS A 194 -0.41 16.40 -23.09
C LYS A 194 -1.16 15.10 -23.43
N LYS A 195 -0.50 14.17 -24.15
CA LYS A 195 -1.10 12.90 -24.61
C LYS A 195 -0.67 11.73 -23.76
N LEU A 196 -1.41 10.63 -23.78
CA LEU A 196 -1.06 9.40 -23.05
C LEU A 196 0.04 8.63 -23.81
N VAL A 197 1.30 9.04 -23.61
CA VAL A 197 2.50 8.50 -24.27
C VAL A 197 3.24 7.57 -23.31
N GLY A 198 3.47 6.33 -23.71
CA GLY A 198 4.02 5.33 -22.80
C GLY A 198 4.54 4.05 -23.45
N ILE A 199 4.92 3.10 -22.60
CA ILE A 199 5.31 1.73 -22.96
C ILE A 199 4.54 0.72 -22.11
N GLN A 200 4.45 -0.52 -22.59
CA GLN A 200 3.73 -1.61 -21.95
C GLN A 200 4.48 -2.95 -22.03
N GLN A 201 4.12 -3.85 -21.14
CA GLN A 201 4.49 -5.26 -21.18
C GLN A 201 3.28 -6.12 -20.76
N HIS A 202 3.10 -7.26 -21.42
CA HIS A 202 2.05 -8.22 -21.10
C HIS A 202 2.58 -9.27 -20.12
N VAL A 203 1.76 -9.64 -19.14
CA VAL A 203 2.17 -10.52 -18.05
C VAL A 203 1.03 -11.43 -17.59
N SER A 204 1.27 -12.73 -17.54
CA SER A 204 0.29 -13.70 -17.04
C SER A 204 0.15 -13.62 -15.52
N VAL A 205 -1.08 -13.50 -15.04
CA VAL A 205 -1.42 -13.41 -13.61
C VAL A 205 -2.49 -14.43 -13.22
N LYS A 206 -2.58 -14.73 -11.92
CA LYS A 206 -3.56 -15.67 -11.37
C LYS A 206 -4.53 -14.97 -10.42
N SER A 207 -5.81 -15.36 -10.46
CA SER A 207 -6.83 -14.90 -9.52
C SER A 207 -6.49 -15.33 -8.09
N ASN A 208 -7.00 -14.60 -7.10
CA ASN A 208 -6.74 -14.76 -5.67
C ASN A 208 -5.27 -14.65 -5.27
N THR A 209 -4.40 -14.18 -6.16
CA THR A 209 -2.98 -13.98 -5.88
C THR A 209 -2.72 -12.54 -5.47
N VAL A 210 -1.90 -12.33 -4.44
CA VAL A 210 -1.50 -10.98 -4.00
C VAL A 210 -0.27 -10.53 -4.80
N TYR A 211 -0.36 -9.34 -5.39
CA TYR A 211 0.71 -8.71 -6.13
C TYR A 211 1.11 -7.36 -5.52
N ARG A 212 2.38 -7.01 -5.67
CA ARG A 212 2.91 -5.65 -5.46
C ARG A 212 3.28 -5.07 -6.82
N LEU A 213 2.61 -4.01 -7.21
CA LEU A 213 3.04 -3.12 -8.29
C LEU A 213 3.93 -2.05 -7.67
N SER A 214 5.11 -1.79 -8.24
CA SER A 214 5.94 -0.68 -7.80
C SER A 214 6.70 -0.05 -8.95
N GLY A 215 7.22 1.14 -8.71
CA GLY A 215 8.15 1.78 -9.62
C GLY A 215 8.72 3.05 -9.04
N THR A 216 9.82 3.49 -9.64
CA THR A 216 10.50 4.73 -9.28
C THR A 216 10.39 5.70 -10.44
N VAL A 217 10.01 6.94 -10.16
CA VAL A 217 9.90 7.99 -11.17
C VAL A 217 10.60 9.25 -10.67
N ARG A 218 11.01 10.11 -11.60
CA ARG A 218 11.29 11.52 -11.30
C ARG A 218 10.77 12.42 -12.41
N SER A 219 10.44 13.65 -12.04
CA SER A 219 10.23 14.72 -13.01
C SER A 219 11.57 15.24 -13.51
N THR A 220 11.65 15.61 -14.79
CA THR A 220 12.80 16.34 -15.33
C THR A 220 12.47 17.82 -15.59
N ALA A 221 11.22 18.22 -15.35
CA ALA A 221 10.68 19.47 -15.88
C ALA A 221 11.35 20.72 -15.27
N THR A 222 11.36 20.94 -13.96
CA THR A 222 12.22 21.90 -13.24
C THR A 222 12.07 21.66 -11.72
N ASN A 223 12.71 22.47 -10.87
CA ASN A 223 12.48 22.54 -9.41
C ASN A 223 11.30 23.44 -8.99
N LYS A 224 10.53 23.98 -9.95
CA LYS A 224 9.45 24.90 -9.65
C LYS A 224 8.17 24.14 -9.27
N ASN A 225 7.58 24.53 -8.14
CA ASN A 225 6.40 23.87 -7.56
C ASN A 225 5.08 24.17 -8.31
N ASP A 226 5.10 25.09 -9.27
CA ASP A 226 3.96 25.45 -10.14
C ASP A 226 3.84 24.54 -11.37
N ILE A 227 4.85 23.71 -11.66
CA ILE A 227 4.83 22.78 -12.78
C ILE A 227 4.23 21.45 -12.33
N ILE A 228 3.06 21.13 -12.89
CA ILE A 228 2.37 19.86 -12.65
C ILE A 228 3.12 18.73 -13.36
N PHE A 229 3.22 17.59 -12.70
CA PHE A 229 3.78 16.36 -13.26
C PHE A 229 2.67 15.32 -13.37
N GLY A 230 2.50 14.66 -14.53
CA GLY A 230 1.43 13.68 -14.74
C GLY A 230 1.95 12.31 -15.18
N GLY A 231 2.60 11.59 -14.25
CA GLY A 231 3.13 10.24 -14.48
C GLY A 231 2.26 9.14 -13.89
N ARG A 232 2.20 7.97 -14.54
CA ARG A 232 1.40 6.83 -14.05
C ARG A 232 2.00 5.48 -14.44
N ILE A 233 1.89 4.52 -13.52
CA ILE A 233 1.98 3.08 -13.81
C ILE A 233 0.57 2.50 -13.67
N GLY A 234 0.11 1.77 -14.68
CA GLY A 234 -1.17 1.07 -14.69
C GLY A 234 -0.99 -0.45 -14.80
N PHE A 235 -1.84 -1.18 -14.09
CA PHE A 235 -2.08 -2.61 -14.25
C PHE A 235 -3.52 -2.77 -14.71
N TYR A 236 -3.68 -3.08 -16.00
CA TYR A 236 -4.98 -3.28 -16.64
C TYR A 236 -5.20 -4.76 -16.95
N LEU A 237 -6.34 -5.28 -16.49
CA LEU A 237 -6.81 -6.59 -16.86
C LEU A 237 -8.35 -6.56 -16.93
N PRO A 238 -8.95 -6.91 -18.10
CA PRO A 238 -10.40 -6.99 -18.22
C PRO A 238 -11.05 -7.86 -17.14
N GLY A 239 -12.23 -7.47 -16.68
CA GLY A 239 -12.96 -8.17 -15.61
C GLY A 239 -12.66 -7.70 -14.19
N GLN A 240 -11.78 -6.71 -13.99
CA GLN A 240 -11.61 -6.04 -12.69
C GLN A 240 -11.25 -4.56 -12.84
N LYS A 241 -11.40 -3.81 -11.74
CA LYS A 241 -10.96 -2.41 -11.71
C LYS A 241 -9.44 -2.30 -11.84
N GLU A 242 -9.01 -1.39 -12.68
CA GLU A 242 -7.61 -1.10 -12.90
C GLU A 242 -6.89 -0.71 -11.59
N LYS A 243 -5.64 -1.14 -11.46
CA LYS A 243 -4.76 -0.78 -10.34
C LYS A 243 -3.71 0.19 -10.85
N GLN A 244 -3.49 1.29 -10.14
CA GLN A 244 -2.63 2.36 -10.65
C GLN A 244 -1.83 3.04 -9.54
N ILE A 245 -0.63 3.47 -9.91
CA ILE A 245 0.21 4.37 -9.14
C ILE A 245 0.30 5.67 -9.94
N VAL A 246 0.00 6.79 -9.30
CA VAL A 246 -0.08 8.10 -9.96
C VAL A 246 0.80 9.10 -9.22
N TRP A 247 1.40 9.98 -10.01
CA TRP A 247 2.22 11.10 -9.58
C TRP A 247 1.70 12.38 -10.22
N MET A 248 1.25 13.31 -9.36
CA MET A 248 0.61 14.58 -9.77
C MET A 248 1.46 15.83 -9.47
N SER A 249 2.56 15.68 -8.73
CA SER A 249 3.42 16.78 -8.30
C SER A 249 4.72 16.20 -7.75
N GLU A 250 5.78 16.12 -8.55
CA GLU A 250 7.05 15.58 -8.09
C GLU A 250 8.21 16.46 -8.52
N TYR A 251 9.12 16.65 -7.57
CA TYR A 251 10.38 17.35 -7.73
C TYR A 251 11.38 16.50 -8.52
N ASN A 252 12.55 17.05 -8.83
CA ASN A 252 13.56 16.39 -9.67
C ASN A 252 14.30 15.19 -9.04
N HIS A 253 13.89 14.75 -7.84
CA HIS A 253 14.40 13.54 -7.19
C HIS A 253 13.59 12.28 -7.50
N TRP A 254 14.25 11.15 -7.34
CA TRP A 254 13.66 9.82 -7.52
C TRP A 254 12.70 9.48 -6.38
N TRP A 255 11.46 9.20 -6.74
CA TRP A 255 10.41 8.74 -5.83
C TRP A 255 9.96 7.34 -6.16
N LYS A 256 10.02 6.45 -5.16
CA LYS A 256 9.41 5.14 -5.26
C LYS A 256 7.99 5.19 -4.71
N LYS A 257 7.04 4.63 -5.46
CA LYS A 257 5.71 4.29 -4.94
C LYS A 257 5.41 2.83 -5.22
N GLU A 258 4.55 2.25 -4.39
CA GLU A 258 4.06 0.89 -4.54
C GLU A 258 2.58 0.78 -4.20
N LEU A 259 1.94 -0.21 -4.80
CA LEU A 259 0.55 -0.58 -4.59
C LEU A 259 0.46 -2.09 -4.45
N ILE A 260 -0.10 -2.54 -3.33
CA ILE A 260 -0.36 -3.96 -3.08
C ILE A 260 -1.85 -4.22 -3.27
N PHE A 261 -2.17 -5.28 -4.00
CA PHE A 261 -3.54 -5.65 -4.32
C PHE A 261 -3.70 -7.16 -4.52
N THR A 262 -4.90 -7.68 -4.28
CA THR A 262 -5.31 -9.04 -4.66
C THR A 262 -5.90 -9.02 -6.06
N ASN A 263 -5.33 -9.82 -6.96
CA ASN A 263 -5.81 -9.97 -8.32
C ASN A 263 -7.07 -10.84 -8.37
N GLN A 264 -8.09 -10.43 -9.13
CA GLN A 264 -9.40 -11.10 -9.13
C GLN A 264 -9.61 -12.04 -10.32
N VAL A 265 -8.85 -11.86 -11.41
CA VAL A 265 -9.05 -12.58 -12.69
C VAL A 265 -7.76 -13.27 -13.12
N THR A 266 -7.85 -14.53 -13.57
CA THR A 266 -6.71 -15.25 -14.15
C THR A 266 -6.69 -15.01 -15.66
N ASP A 267 -5.72 -14.23 -16.13
CA ASP A 267 -5.50 -13.96 -17.57
C ASP A 267 -4.15 -13.21 -17.76
N THR A 268 -3.92 -12.66 -18.95
CA THR A 268 -2.78 -11.83 -19.32
C THR A 268 -3.09 -10.36 -19.09
N ALA A 269 -2.49 -9.79 -18.05
CA ALA A 269 -2.60 -8.36 -17.74
C ALA A 269 -1.65 -7.53 -18.60
N THR A 270 -1.98 -6.25 -18.77
CA THR A 270 -1.10 -5.24 -19.36
C THR A 270 -0.57 -4.36 -18.23
N VAL A 271 0.74 -4.36 -18.02
CA VAL A 271 1.42 -3.36 -17.20
C VAL A 271 1.99 -2.30 -18.11
N TYR A 272 1.66 -1.05 -17.85
CA TYR A 272 2.11 0.06 -18.68
C TYR A 272 2.52 1.25 -17.84
N ILE A 273 3.43 2.04 -18.38
CA ILE A 273 3.89 3.29 -17.78
C ILE A 273 3.69 4.40 -18.81
N HIS A 274 3.26 5.57 -18.38
CA HIS A 274 3.04 6.67 -19.32
C HIS A 274 3.10 8.04 -18.65
N MET A 275 3.31 9.04 -19.50
CA MET A 275 3.14 10.46 -19.21
C MET A 275 1.80 10.98 -19.74
N GLY A 276 1.43 12.19 -19.34
CA GLY A 276 0.20 12.86 -19.80
C GLY A 276 -1.04 12.50 -19.00
N TYR A 277 -0.89 11.83 -17.85
CA TYR A 277 -2.01 11.63 -16.94
C TYR A 277 -2.58 13.00 -16.53
N GLY A 278 -3.91 13.14 -16.56
CA GLY A 278 -4.58 14.43 -16.29
C GLY A 278 -4.41 15.48 -17.39
N GLY A 279 -3.92 15.12 -18.59
CA GLY A 279 -3.72 16.10 -19.67
C GLY A 279 -2.56 17.06 -19.41
N VAL A 280 -1.57 16.63 -18.64
CA VAL A 280 -0.42 17.45 -18.24
C VAL A 280 0.72 17.32 -19.25
N ALA A 281 1.34 18.45 -19.62
CA ALA A 281 2.55 18.46 -20.44
C ALA A 281 3.75 18.38 -19.51
N SER A 282 4.49 17.28 -19.55
CA SER A 282 5.69 17.13 -18.74
C SER A 282 6.59 16.02 -19.27
N THR A 283 7.82 15.97 -18.74
CA THR A 283 8.79 14.93 -19.04
C THR A 283 9.14 14.17 -17.77
N GLY A 284 9.02 12.86 -17.81
CA GLY A 284 9.31 11.97 -16.68
C GLY A 284 10.30 10.90 -17.05
N GLU A 285 11.01 10.42 -16.06
CA GLU A 285 11.89 9.25 -16.18
C GLU A 285 11.45 8.17 -15.21
N PHE A 286 11.36 6.94 -15.71
CA PHE A 286 10.89 5.79 -14.95
C PHE A 286 11.96 4.70 -14.90
N THR A 287 12.08 4.04 -13.76
CA THR A 287 12.99 2.90 -13.57
C THR A 287 12.45 1.96 -12.50
N ASN A 288 13.05 0.77 -12.37
CA ASN A 288 12.77 -0.22 -11.34
C ASN A 288 11.28 -0.57 -11.23
N ILE A 289 10.62 -0.73 -12.38
CA ILE A 289 9.20 -1.10 -12.43
C ILE A 289 9.07 -2.56 -12.02
N SER A 290 8.21 -2.87 -11.06
CA SER A 290 8.03 -4.27 -10.64
C SER A 290 6.57 -4.65 -10.53
N LEU A 291 6.29 -5.90 -10.93
CA LEU A 291 5.09 -6.62 -10.56
C LEU A 291 5.51 -7.92 -9.88
N GLU A 292 5.54 -7.90 -8.55
CA GLU A 292 5.96 -9.04 -7.73
C GLU A 292 4.74 -9.83 -7.26
N ARG A 293 4.81 -11.17 -7.30
CA ARG A 293 3.84 -12.03 -6.63
C ARG A 293 4.27 -12.22 -5.18
N LEU A 294 3.43 -11.81 -4.23
CA LEU A 294 3.73 -11.91 -2.81
C LEU A 294 3.23 -13.22 -2.19
N GLY A 295 2.02 -13.62 -2.54
CA GLY A 295 1.31 -14.73 -1.92
C GLY A 295 0.15 -15.19 -2.79
N ASN A 296 -0.48 -16.30 -2.40
CA ASN A 296 -1.31 -17.11 -3.27
C ASN A 296 -2.53 -17.69 -2.59
#